data_AF-A0A418CZW9-F1
#
_entry.id   AF-A0A418CZW9-F1
#
_cell.length_a   1.000
_cell.length_b   1.000
_cell.length_c   1.000
_cell.angle_alpha   90.00
_cell.angle_beta   90.00
_cell.angle_gamma   90.00
#
_symmetry.space_group_name_H-M   'P 1'
#
loop_
_entity.id
_entity.type
_entity.pdbx_description
1 polymer ?
#
loop_
_entity_poly.entity_id
_entity_poly.type
_entity_poly.pdbx_seq_one_letter_code
_entity_poly.pdbx_strand_id
1 'polypeptide(L)'
;MNSAASLRIKTTTASGKSATSTASIVGPRKRNLGTPNPSPAKKRAKAESPMVPSTAKPLSDERSKAIDLTFVQHDVTSVYQIIHKQTGALGGNGAGGAIYGEITKNSMAKILDYMVDNCELTDQSVFLDIGSGLGKPNFHAAVAPGVAISYGIELEDQRWELSLHNLRSVLSSAAVAKKVRPIIFTRGDITDASSLDPFSHVYSFDVGFPPAVMAHIAECFNDSHESRYFVSFHGPKKVLGQYGFDVEELGRLPTSMAGSSEGHAVYFYRKVLQTTTTPPPPPSSSSSTPADEIEIDPLFRAGFQVVQQGHDKVTAWIDNHLLLRRNQGRTRRQLLLAKRNEKVPVAATTTTLDQYYRRVRSATGPKIQVK
;
A
#
# COMPACT_ATOMS: atom_id res chain seq x y z
N MET A 1 4.66 -17.99 10.35
CA MET A 1 4.40 -17.28 11.62
C MET A 1 4.70 -15.83 11.35
N ASN A 2 3.70 -14.97 11.34
CA ASN A 2 3.86 -13.62 10.79
C ASN A 2 4.17 -12.66 11.92
N SER A 3 5.45 -12.27 12.04
CA SER A 3 5.83 -11.13 12.87
C SER A 3 5.51 -9.85 12.09
N ALA A 4 4.44 -9.16 12.48
CA ALA A 4 4.31 -7.74 12.13
C ALA A 4 5.32 -6.99 13.01
N ALA A 5 6.28 -6.30 12.40
CA ALA A 5 7.21 -5.47 13.13
C ALA A 5 6.44 -4.33 13.80
N SER A 6 6.46 -4.27 15.13
CA SER A 6 5.72 -3.25 15.88
C SER A 6 6.36 -1.87 15.68
N LEU A 7 5.59 -0.93 15.12
CA LEU A 7 5.70 0.47 15.54
C LEU A 7 5.60 0.48 17.07
N ARG A 8 6.60 1.06 17.75
CA ARG A 8 6.83 0.86 19.19
C ARG A 8 5.89 1.70 20.07
N ILE A 9 4.66 1.26 20.19
CA ILE A 9 3.80 1.60 21.35
C ILE A 9 3.96 0.49 22.39
N LYS A 10 4.24 0.85 23.65
CA LYS A 10 4.70 -0.10 24.69
C LYS A 10 3.63 -1.08 25.17
N THR A 11 4.02 -2.35 25.24
CA THR A 11 4.03 -3.12 26.51
C THR A 11 5.36 -3.88 26.64
N THR A 12 5.77 -4.23 27.87
CA THR A 12 7.08 -4.82 28.25
C THR A 12 7.00 -6.37 28.32
N THR A 13 8.08 -7.18 28.26
CA THR A 13 9.39 -7.14 28.97
C THR A 13 10.57 -7.80 28.18
N ALA A 14 11.79 -7.79 28.77
CA ALA A 14 13.08 -8.24 28.20
C ALA A 14 13.35 -9.77 28.33
N SER A 15 14.46 -10.42 27.88
CA SER A 15 15.78 -10.06 27.29
C SER A 15 16.36 -11.30 26.51
N GLY A 16 17.54 -11.38 25.87
CA GLY A 16 18.67 -10.46 25.59
C GLY A 16 20.05 -11.18 25.53
N LYS A 17 21.05 -10.63 24.78
CA LYS A 17 22.49 -11.07 24.63
C LYS A 17 22.74 -12.37 23.81
N SER A 18 23.94 -12.75 23.30
CA SER A 18 25.21 -12.12 22.83
C SER A 18 26.29 -13.24 22.61
N ALA A 19 27.31 -13.27 21.73
CA ALA A 19 27.67 -12.69 20.41
C ALA A 19 29.03 -13.32 19.93
N THR A 20 29.69 -12.81 18.87
CA THR A 20 31.12 -13.05 18.44
C THR A 20 31.52 -14.45 17.88
N SER A 21 32.58 -14.68 17.06
CA SER A 21 33.64 -13.83 16.43
C SER A 21 34.41 -14.47 15.23
N THR A 22 35.22 -13.67 14.51
CA THR A 22 36.49 -14.02 13.77
C THR A 22 36.50 -14.81 12.44
N ALA A 23 37.64 -14.76 11.73
CA ALA A 23 37.99 -15.34 10.40
C ALA A 23 39.54 -15.62 10.36
N SER A 24 40.31 -15.86 9.29
CA SER A 24 40.24 -15.72 7.80
C SER A 24 41.44 -16.46 7.12
N ILE A 25 41.84 -16.06 5.88
CA ILE A 25 43.14 -16.29 5.16
C ILE A 25 43.31 -17.53 4.20
N VAL A 26 43.42 -17.20 2.89
CA VAL A 26 44.29 -17.72 1.78
C VAL A 26 45.19 -18.96 2.07
N GLY A 27 45.21 -20.08 1.32
CA GLY A 27 45.51 -20.34 -0.13
C GLY A 27 46.70 -21.35 -0.25
N PRO A 28 47.31 -21.72 -1.41
CA PRO A 28 46.93 -21.57 -2.83
C PRO A 28 47.10 -22.86 -3.72
N ARG A 29 46.73 -22.75 -5.01
CA ARG A 29 46.95 -23.64 -6.20
C ARG A 29 47.99 -24.79 -6.18
N LYS A 30 47.64 -25.89 -6.88
CA LYS A 30 48.49 -26.52 -7.93
C LYS A 30 47.65 -27.15 -9.07
N ARG A 31 48.29 -27.44 -10.23
CA ARG A 31 47.69 -28.00 -11.46
C ARG A 31 48.34 -29.34 -11.80
N ASN A 32 47.65 -30.21 -12.55
CA ASN A 32 48.29 -31.03 -13.58
C ASN A 32 47.29 -31.48 -14.67
N LEU A 33 47.80 -31.83 -15.85
CA LEU A 33 47.07 -32.31 -17.03
C LEU A 33 47.60 -33.71 -17.42
N GLY A 34 46.76 -34.56 -18.00
CA GLY A 34 47.18 -35.89 -18.47
C GLY A 34 46.04 -36.79 -18.97
N THR A 35 45.90 -36.88 -20.29
CA THR A 35 45.12 -37.89 -21.05
C THR A 35 46.08 -38.93 -21.66
N PRO A 36 45.67 -40.09 -22.22
CA PRO A 36 44.31 -40.49 -22.62
C PRO A 36 43.88 -41.95 -22.24
N ASN A 37 42.73 -42.36 -22.79
CA ASN A 37 42.12 -43.70 -22.88
C ASN A 37 43.06 -44.80 -23.47
N PRO A 38 42.78 -46.13 -23.36
CA PRO A 38 41.43 -46.72 -23.50
C PRO A 38 41.01 -47.95 -22.65
N SER A 39 39.69 -48.19 -22.66
CA SER A 39 38.97 -49.45 -22.34
C SER A 39 39.09 -50.49 -23.51
N PRO A 40 38.59 -51.76 -23.45
CA PRO A 40 37.65 -52.34 -22.47
C PRO A 40 37.86 -53.80 -22.02
N ALA A 41 37.21 -54.20 -20.91
CA ALA A 41 36.79 -55.59 -20.66
C ALA A 41 35.55 -55.64 -19.75
N LYS A 42 34.51 -56.40 -20.12
CA LYS A 42 33.28 -56.55 -19.33
C LYS A 42 33.48 -57.54 -18.18
N LYS A 43 33.10 -57.18 -16.95
CA LYS A 43 32.76 -58.13 -15.88
C LYS A 43 31.31 -57.93 -15.43
N ARG A 44 30.69 -59.01 -14.94
CA ARG A 44 29.24 -59.15 -14.73
C ARG A 44 28.71 -58.17 -13.68
N ALA A 45 27.45 -57.78 -13.86
CA ALA A 45 26.71 -56.97 -12.89
C ALA A 45 26.62 -57.67 -11.53
N LYS A 46 26.73 -56.88 -10.46
CA LYS A 46 26.38 -57.25 -9.09
C LYS A 46 25.07 -56.52 -8.78
N ALA A 47 24.09 -57.19 -8.18
CA ALA A 47 22.76 -56.61 -7.98
C ALA A 47 22.83 -55.31 -7.16
N GLU A 48 22.17 -54.27 -7.64
CA GLU A 48 22.05 -53.01 -6.92
C GLU A 48 21.05 -53.16 -5.77
N SER A 49 21.45 -52.73 -4.56
CA SER A 49 20.50 -52.49 -3.48
C SER A 49 19.55 -51.34 -3.88
N PRO A 50 18.27 -51.37 -3.50
CA PRO A 50 17.34 -50.30 -3.87
C PRO A 50 17.86 -48.94 -3.40
N MET A 51 17.92 -47.99 -4.33
CA MET A 51 18.44 -46.65 -4.06
C MET A 51 17.62 -45.96 -2.97
N VAL A 52 18.23 -45.75 -1.80
CA VAL A 52 17.79 -44.69 -0.88
C VAL A 52 17.82 -43.37 -1.66
N PRO A 53 16.75 -42.55 -1.67
CA PRO A 53 16.75 -41.29 -2.40
C PRO A 53 17.96 -40.43 -2.00
N SER A 54 18.78 -40.07 -2.98
CA SER A 54 19.90 -39.14 -2.76
C SER A 54 19.33 -37.87 -2.14
N THR A 55 19.88 -37.47 -0.98
CA THR A 55 19.49 -36.23 -0.31
C THR A 55 19.59 -35.08 -1.30
N ALA A 56 18.45 -34.45 -1.58
CA ALA A 56 18.35 -33.44 -2.62
C ALA A 56 19.38 -32.33 -2.33
N LYS A 57 20.28 -32.08 -3.28
CA LYS A 57 21.27 -31.01 -3.14
C LYS A 57 20.50 -29.69 -2.97
N PRO A 58 20.84 -28.86 -1.96
CA PRO A 58 20.22 -27.56 -1.82
C PRO A 58 20.42 -26.74 -3.10
N LEU A 59 19.44 -25.91 -3.41
CA LEU A 59 19.53 -24.93 -4.50
C LEU A 59 20.65 -23.93 -4.18
N SER A 60 21.34 -23.42 -5.20
CA SER A 60 22.28 -22.32 -5.00
C SER A 60 21.52 -21.02 -4.70
N ASP A 61 22.15 -20.08 -4.01
CA ASP A 61 21.49 -18.87 -3.53
C ASP A 61 20.89 -18.03 -4.66
N GLU A 62 21.51 -18.02 -5.85
CA GLU A 62 20.99 -17.34 -7.03
C GLU A 62 19.73 -18.04 -7.57
N ARG A 63 19.71 -19.38 -7.53
CA ARG A 63 18.57 -20.17 -7.99
C ARG A 63 17.39 -20.12 -7.01
N SER A 64 17.67 -20.07 -5.70
CA SER A 64 16.67 -19.81 -4.66
C SER A 64 16.04 -18.43 -4.89
N LYS A 65 16.85 -17.36 -4.96
CA LYS A 65 16.37 -15.99 -5.24
C LYS A 65 15.55 -15.89 -6.52
N ALA A 66 15.96 -16.55 -7.61
CA ALA A 66 15.20 -16.57 -8.86
C ALA A 66 13.83 -17.27 -8.75
N ILE A 67 13.74 -18.32 -7.94
CA ILE A 67 12.49 -19.03 -7.64
C ILE A 67 11.59 -18.17 -6.74
N ASP A 68 12.14 -17.53 -5.70
CA ASP A 68 11.41 -16.63 -4.81
C ASP A 68 10.82 -15.43 -5.56
N LEU A 69 11.61 -14.77 -6.42
CA LEU A 69 11.16 -13.72 -7.34
C LEU A 69 10.03 -14.19 -8.25
N THR A 70 10.08 -15.45 -8.73
CA THR A 70 9.03 -16.03 -9.58
C THR A 70 7.72 -16.19 -8.81
N PHE A 71 7.77 -16.62 -7.54
CA PHE A 71 6.59 -16.70 -6.68
C PHE A 71 6.00 -15.32 -6.36
N VAL A 72 6.83 -14.34 -6.02
CA VAL A 72 6.39 -12.95 -5.75
C VAL A 72 5.71 -12.34 -6.99
N GLN A 73 6.28 -12.53 -8.19
CA GLN A 73 5.67 -12.08 -9.45
C GLN A 73 4.35 -12.78 -9.76
N HIS A 74 4.18 -14.05 -9.37
CA HIS A 74 2.89 -14.75 -9.46
C HIS A 74 1.84 -14.14 -8.51
N ASP A 75 2.24 -13.77 -7.30
CA ASP A 75 1.33 -13.21 -6.29
C ASP A 75 0.87 -11.79 -6.65
N VAL A 76 1.79 -10.92 -7.10
CA VAL A 76 1.44 -9.62 -7.70
C VAL A 76 0.48 -9.81 -8.88
N THR A 77 0.76 -10.76 -9.76
CA THR A 77 -0.10 -11.05 -10.93
C THR A 77 -1.49 -11.53 -10.48
N SER A 78 -1.58 -12.33 -9.43
CA SER A 78 -2.85 -12.80 -8.84
C SER A 78 -3.69 -11.64 -8.28
N VAL A 79 -3.05 -10.68 -7.60
CA VAL A 79 -3.73 -9.46 -7.11
C VAL A 79 -4.24 -8.60 -8.27
N TYR A 80 -3.43 -8.36 -9.30
CA TYR A 80 -3.87 -7.62 -10.49
C TYR A 80 -5.03 -8.33 -11.23
N GLN A 81 -5.07 -9.66 -11.26
CA GLN A 81 -6.20 -10.42 -11.81
C GLN A 81 -7.49 -10.26 -10.98
N ILE A 82 -7.40 -10.24 -9.64
CA ILE A 82 -8.54 -10.00 -8.76
C ILE A 82 -9.10 -8.59 -8.98
N ILE A 83 -8.23 -7.57 -9.03
CA ILE A 83 -8.60 -6.18 -9.30
C ILE A 83 -9.28 -6.06 -10.67
N HIS A 84 -8.72 -6.69 -11.71
CA HIS A 84 -9.29 -6.65 -13.05
C HIS A 84 -10.65 -7.36 -13.14
N LYS A 85 -10.83 -8.47 -12.41
CA LYS A 85 -12.13 -9.14 -12.30
C LYS A 85 -13.18 -8.30 -11.55
N GLN A 86 -12.74 -7.46 -10.60
CA GLN A 86 -13.61 -6.67 -9.72
C GLN A 86 -14.00 -5.30 -10.31
N THR A 87 -13.09 -4.65 -11.04
CA THR A 87 -13.26 -3.26 -11.56
C THR A 87 -12.87 -3.09 -13.04
N GLY A 88 -12.45 -4.16 -13.72
CA GLY A 88 -12.10 -4.12 -15.14
C GLY A 88 -10.81 -3.37 -15.45
N ALA A 89 -10.82 -2.64 -16.56
CA ALA A 89 -9.84 -1.61 -16.89
C ALA A 89 -10.64 -0.36 -17.26
N LEU A 90 -10.74 0.59 -16.33
CA LEU A 90 -11.59 1.77 -16.47
C LEU A 90 -10.88 2.88 -17.28
N GLY A 91 -9.55 2.94 -17.19
CA GLY A 91 -8.72 3.92 -17.87
C GLY A 91 -9.10 5.36 -17.51
N GLY A 92 -8.67 6.31 -18.33
CA GLY A 92 -9.02 7.73 -18.16
C GLY A 92 -10.51 8.01 -18.35
N ASN A 93 -11.14 7.34 -19.31
CA ASN A 93 -12.48 7.70 -19.78
C ASN A 93 -13.62 7.12 -18.93
N GLY A 94 -13.35 6.16 -18.03
CA GLY A 94 -14.39 5.38 -17.33
C GLY A 94 -15.28 6.14 -16.33
N ALA A 95 -14.96 7.40 -15.99
CA ALA A 95 -15.69 8.19 -14.97
C ALA A 95 -16.03 9.64 -15.38
N GLY A 96 -15.64 10.09 -16.58
CA GLY A 96 -15.88 11.48 -17.05
C GLY A 96 -15.11 12.58 -16.30
N GLY A 97 -14.22 12.22 -15.38
CA GLY A 97 -13.29 13.14 -14.69
C GLY A 97 -11.97 13.37 -15.45
N ALA A 98 -11.14 14.27 -14.93
CA ALA A 98 -9.91 14.70 -15.59
C ALA A 98 -8.82 13.60 -15.71
N ILE A 99 -8.26 13.46 -16.91
CA ILE A 99 -6.93 12.89 -17.26
C ILE A 99 -6.42 11.73 -16.36
N TYR A 100 -7.26 10.74 -16.06
CA TYR A 100 -6.90 9.68 -15.11
C TYR A 100 -6.02 8.60 -15.76
N GLY A 101 -4.72 8.58 -15.44
CA GLY A 101 -3.77 7.60 -15.96
C GLY A 101 -3.66 6.34 -15.09
N GLU A 102 -4.07 5.19 -15.60
CA GLU A 102 -3.78 3.90 -14.96
C GLU A 102 -2.38 3.41 -15.34
N ILE A 103 -1.44 3.30 -14.40
CA ILE A 103 -0.11 2.73 -14.70
C ILE A 103 -0.17 1.21 -14.93
N THR A 104 0.58 0.70 -15.91
CA THR A 104 0.66 -0.76 -16.16
C THR A 104 1.42 -1.50 -15.05
N LYS A 105 1.05 -2.78 -14.82
CA LYS A 105 1.74 -3.66 -13.85
C LYS A 105 3.26 -3.66 -14.03
N ASN A 106 3.72 -3.74 -15.28
CA ASN A 106 5.15 -3.85 -15.60
C ASN A 106 5.91 -2.52 -15.44
N SER A 107 5.23 -1.37 -15.58
CA SER A 107 5.84 -0.08 -15.21
C SER A 107 5.87 0.11 -13.70
N MET A 108 4.82 -0.29 -12.97
CA MET A 108 4.81 -0.22 -11.51
C MET A 108 5.87 -1.14 -10.87
N ALA A 109 6.09 -2.33 -11.43
CA ALA A 109 7.19 -3.21 -11.02
C ALA A 109 8.54 -2.48 -11.11
N LYS A 110 8.89 -1.95 -12.30
CA LYS A 110 10.14 -1.19 -12.49
C LYS A 110 10.31 0.01 -11.55
N ILE A 111 9.21 0.67 -11.18
CA ILE A 111 9.23 1.77 -10.20
C ILE A 111 9.62 1.24 -8.83
N LEU A 112 8.96 0.18 -8.35
CA LEU A 112 9.22 -0.39 -7.04
C LEU A 112 10.60 -1.08 -6.97
N ASP A 113 11.01 -1.76 -8.05
CA ASP A 113 12.37 -2.30 -8.22
C ASP A 113 13.41 -1.17 -8.09
N TYR A 114 13.24 -0.05 -8.82
CA TYR A 114 14.14 1.10 -8.74
C TYR A 114 14.13 1.75 -7.34
N MET A 115 12.97 1.81 -6.66
CA MET A 115 12.87 2.33 -5.30
C MET A 115 13.59 1.45 -4.27
N VAL A 116 13.57 0.12 -4.44
CA VAL A 116 14.35 -0.81 -3.61
C VAL A 116 15.85 -0.62 -3.86
N ASP A 117 16.26 -0.56 -5.12
CA ASP A 117 17.68 -0.48 -5.50
C ASP A 117 18.33 0.89 -5.22
N ASN A 118 17.57 1.99 -5.28
CA ASN A 118 18.12 3.37 -5.29
C ASN A 118 17.46 4.33 -4.28
N CYS A 119 16.32 3.98 -3.69
CA CYS A 119 15.55 4.87 -2.80
C CYS A 119 15.30 4.25 -1.41
N GLU A 120 16.06 3.24 -0.98
CA GLU A 120 15.96 2.63 0.36
C GLU A 120 14.59 2.01 0.72
N LEU A 121 13.76 1.69 -0.29
CA LEU A 121 12.43 1.11 -0.08
C LEU A 121 12.55 -0.32 0.49
N THR A 122 11.95 -0.53 1.65
CA THR A 122 12.15 -1.70 2.51
C THR A 122 10.86 -2.21 3.12
N ASP A 123 10.87 -3.42 3.71
CA ASP A 123 9.70 -3.99 4.39
C ASP A 123 9.30 -3.23 5.67
N GLN A 124 10.15 -2.32 6.15
CA GLN A 124 9.88 -1.35 7.24
C GLN A 124 9.32 0.00 6.74
N SER A 125 9.29 0.23 5.42
CA SER A 125 8.88 1.53 4.85
C SER A 125 7.37 1.76 4.95
N VAL A 126 6.97 3.03 5.03
CA VAL A 126 5.56 3.45 5.00
C VAL A 126 5.34 4.20 3.70
N PHE A 127 4.49 3.67 2.83
CA PHE A 127 4.32 4.11 1.44
C PHE A 127 2.97 4.81 1.23
N LEU A 128 3.00 6.05 0.72
CA LEU A 128 1.82 6.83 0.33
C LEU A 128 1.65 6.85 -1.20
N ASP A 129 0.42 6.68 -1.66
CA ASP A 129 -0.02 6.91 -3.04
C ASP A 129 -1.05 8.05 -3.06
N ILE A 130 -0.65 9.22 -3.57
CA ILE A 130 -1.51 10.41 -3.68
C ILE A 130 -2.22 10.37 -5.04
N GLY A 131 -3.54 10.22 -5.02
CA GLY A 131 -4.35 9.94 -6.23
C GLY A 131 -4.43 8.44 -6.55
N SER A 132 -4.47 7.62 -5.49
CA SER A 132 -4.40 6.15 -5.57
C SER A 132 -5.48 5.50 -6.42
N GLY A 133 -6.62 6.15 -6.63
CA GLY A 133 -7.69 5.77 -7.53
C GLY A 133 -8.23 4.35 -7.31
N LEU A 134 -7.81 3.38 -8.12
CA LEU A 134 -8.20 1.96 -7.96
C LEU A 134 -7.28 1.16 -7.01
N GLY A 135 -6.23 1.80 -6.48
CA GLY A 135 -5.27 1.26 -5.51
C GLY A 135 -4.11 0.43 -6.08
N LYS A 136 -3.95 0.39 -7.41
CA LYS A 136 -3.02 -0.54 -8.09
C LYS A 136 -1.54 -0.38 -7.64
N PRO A 137 -0.98 0.83 -7.46
CA PRO A 137 0.36 0.99 -6.90
C PRO A 137 0.46 0.48 -5.46
N ASN A 138 -0.49 0.86 -4.59
CA ASN A 138 -0.52 0.39 -3.20
C ASN A 138 -0.56 -1.13 -3.06
N PHE A 139 -1.42 -1.81 -3.84
CA PHE A 139 -1.52 -3.26 -3.88
C PHE A 139 -0.22 -3.92 -4.32
N HIS A 140 0.51 -3.29 -5.25
CA HIS A 140 1.80 -3.77 -5.71
C HIS A 140 2.83 -3.65 -4.57
N ALA A 141 3.02 -2.44 -4.01
CA ALA A 141 3.96 -2.18 -2.91
C ALA A 141 3.71 -3.05 -1.67
N ALA A 142 2.44 -3.34 -1.36
CA ALA A 142 2.02 -4.22 -0.26
C ALA A 142 2.30 -5.72 -0.50
N VAL A 143 2.66 -6.14 -1.71
CA VAL A 143 3.04 -7.54 -2.02
C VAL A 143 4.52 -7.66 -2.40
N ALA A 144 5.04 -6.67 -3.12
CA ALA A 144 6.42 -6.56 -3.59
C ALA A 144 6.82 -5.07 -3.63
N PRO A 145 7.81 -4.60 -2.84
CA PRO A 145 8.68 -5.39 -1.94
C PRO A 145 7.99 -5.89 -0.66
N GLY A 146 6.76 -5.46 -0.36
CA GLY A 146 6.08 -5.83 0.88
C GLY A 146 6.35 -4.86 2.03
N VAL A 147 6.10 -3.57 1.77
CA VAL A 147 6.24 -2.45 2.73
C VAL A 147 5.52 -2.69 4.07
N ALA A 148 5.83 -1.91 5.12
CA ALA A 148 5.21 -2.07 6.43
C ALA A 148 3.73 -1.70 6.42
N ILE A 149 3.42 -0.54 5.84
CA ILE A 149 2.06 -0.06 5.58
C ILE A 149 2.04 0.58 4.18
N SER A 150 1.02 0.24 3.39
CA SER A 150 0.72 0.85 2.09
C SER A 150 -0.58 1.63 2.17
N TYR A 151 -0.54 2.93 1.95
CA TYR A 151 -1.65 3.85 2.19
C TYR A 151 -2.01 4.57 0.89
N GLY A 152 -3.26 4.47 0.46
CA GLY A 152 -3.77 5.25 -0.66
C GLY A 152 -4.73 6.34 -0.18
N ILE A 153 -4.51 7.56 -0.64
CA ILE A 153 -5.50 8.65 -0.55
C ILE A 153 -6.09 8.92 -1.93
N GLU A 154 -7.39 9.19 -1.98
CA GLU A 154 -8.13 9.50 -3.20
C GLU A 154 -9.21 10.57 -2.89
N LEU A 155 -9.42 11.50 -3.82
CA LEU A 155 -10.39 12.58 -3.68
C LEU A 155 -11.76 12.21 -4.27
N GLU A 156 -11.75 11.49 -5.40
CA GLU A 156 -12.93 11.11 -6.16
C GLU A 156 -13.68 9.95 -5.50
N ASP A 157 -14.99 10.15 -5.30
CA ASP A 157 -15.84 9.29 -4.49
C ASP A 157 -15.99 7.88 -5.09
N GLN A 158 -16.12 7.78 -6.41
CA GLN A 158 -16.35 6.52 -7.11
C GLN A 158 -15.06 5.71 -7.24
N ARG A 159 -13.94 6.35 -7.60
CA ARG A 159 -12.61 5.70 -7.62
C ARG A 159 -12.27 5.14 -6.23
N TRP A 160 -12.46 5.92 -5.17
CA TRP A 160 -12.27 5.43 -3.81
C TRP A 160 -13.18 4.24 -3.46
N GLU A 161 -14.49 4.30 -3.73
CA GLU A 161 -15.38 3.15 -3.51
C GLU A 161 -14.93 1.89 -4.27
N LEU A 162 -14.44 2.06 -5.50
CA LEU A 162 -13.89 0.97 -6.32
C LEU A 162 -12.58 0.42 -5.72
N SER A 163 -11.74 1.24 -5.10
CA SER A 163 -10.57 0.79 -4.32
C SER A 163 -10.98 -0.07 -3.10
N LEU A 164 -12.05 0.30 -2.40
CA LEU A 164 -12.58 -0.48 -1.27
C LEU A 164 -13.15 -1.83 -1.74
N HIS A 165 -13.84 -1.86 -2.88
CA HIS A 165 -14.28 -3.10 -3.51
C HIS A 165 -13.10 -4.00 -3.92
N ASN A 166 -12.04 -3.43 -4.50
CA ASN A 166 -10.80 -4.15 -4.79
C ASN A 166 -10.16 -4.71 -3.51
N LEU A 167 -10.05 -3.90 -2.46
CA LEU A 167 -9.41 -4.26 -1.20
C LEU A 167 -10.15 -5.42 -0.51
N ARG A 168 -11.48 -5.33 -0.43
CA ARG A 168 -12.33 -6.42 0.08
C ARG A 168 -12.11 -7.72 -0.69
N SER A 169 -12.09 -7.68 -2.02
CA SER A 169 -11.92 -8.87 -2.86
C SER A 169 -10.50 -9.46 -2.81
N VAL A 170 -9.47 -8.63 -2.59
CA VAL A 170 -8.09 -9.08 -2.35
C VAL A 170 -7.94 -9.71 -0.96
N LEU A 171 -8.44 -9.07 0.10
CA LEU A 171 -8.39 -9.61 1.47
C LEU A 171 -9.29 -10.84 1.68
N SER A 172 -10.34 -11.01 0.88
CA SER A 172 -11.17 -12.23 0.87
C SER A 172 -10.53 -13.39 0.11
N SER A 173 -9.46 -13.16 -0.66
CA SER A 173 -8.87 -14.17 -1.55
C SER A 173 -7.82 -15.02 -0.83
N ALA A 174 -8.16 -16.28 -0.55
CA ALA A 174 -7.30 -17.25 0.15
C ALA A 174 -5.90 -17.45 -0.49
N ALA A 175 -5.73 -17.13 -1.77
CA ALA A 175 -4.45 -17.22 -2.47
C ALA A 175 -3.45 -16.11 -2.09
N VAL A 176 -3.94 -14.90 -1.75
CA VAL A 176 -3.11 -13.69 -1.59
C VAL A 176 -3.29 -12.95 -0.26
N ALA A 177 -4.42 -13.11 0.43
CA ALA A 177 -4.76 -12.36 1.65
C ALA A 177 -3.77 -12.50 2.82
N LYS A 178 -2.97 -13.59 2.83
CA LYS A 178 -1.89 -13.85 3.82
C LYS A 178 -0.51 -13.33 3.38
N LYS A 179 -0.39 -12.82 2.15
CA LYS A 179 0.84 -12.36 1.51
C LYS A 179 0.88 -10.85 1.34
N VAL A 180 -0.29 -10.25 1.10
CA VAL A 180 -0.51 -8.80 1.19
C VAL A 180 -0.12 -8.30 2.59
N ARG A 181 0.60 -7.19 2.65
CA ARG A 181 0.98 -6.45 3.86
C ARG A 181 -0.11 -5.42 4.22
N PRO A 182 -0.11 -4.86 5.45
CA PRO A 182 -1.11 -3.88 5.88
C PRO A 182 -1.35 -2.78 4.84
N ILE A 183 -2.59 -2.67 4.37
CA ILE A 183 -2.98 -1.77 3.28
C ILE A 183 -4.37 -1.18 3.53
N ILE A 184 -4.54 0.12 3.24
CA ILE A 184 -5.82 0.82 3.36
C ILE A 184 -5.96 1.95 2.33
N PHE A 185 -7.21 2.27 1.99
CA PHE A 185 -7.58 3.40 1.13
C PHE A 185 -8.54 4.33 1.87
N THR A 186 -8.22 5.61 1.98
CA THR A 186 -9.10 6.62 2.57
C THR A 186 -9.45 7.71 1.56
N ARG A 187 -10.62 8.31 1.73
CA ARG A 187 -10.98 9.51 1.00
C ARG A 187 -10.58 10.77 1.74
N GLY A 188 -10.00 11.72 1.03
CA GLY A 188 -9.69 13.07 1.52
C GLY A 188 -9.13 13.92 0.39
N ASP A 189 -9.10 15.24 0.56
CA ASP A 189 -8.23 16.08 -0.28
C ASP A 189 -6.82 16.07 0.32
N ILE A 190 -5.80 16.08 -0.51
CA ILE A 190 -4.41 16.14 -0.02
C ILE A 190 -4.06 17.54 0.49
N THR A 191 -4.81 18.58 0.08
CA THR A 191 -4.65 19.94 0.62
C THR A 191 -5.23 20.11 2.03
N ASP A 192 -5.89 19.08 2.58
CA ASP A 192 -6.32 19.05 3.99
C ASP A 192 -5.18 18.60 4.93
N ALA A 193 -4.04 18.13 4.39
CA ALA A 193 -2.87 17.70 5.16
C ALA A 193 -2.04 18.90 5.65
N SER A 194 -1.43 18.74 6.84
CA SER A 194 -0.40 19.66 7.36
C SER A 194 1.02 19.10 7.19
N SER A 195 1.21 17.79 7.38
CA SER A 195 2.40 17.07 6.91
C SER A 195 2.01 15.75 6.22
N LEU A 196 3.00 15.06 5.66
CA LEU A 196 2.92 13.70 5.11
C LEU A 196 3.44 12.66 6.10
N ASP A 197 3.54 12.96 7.40
CA ASP A 197 3.95 11.98 8.40
C ASP A 197 2.82 10.97 8.70
N PRO A 198 3.14 9.66 8.79
CA PRO A 198 4.47 9.07 8.99
C PRO A 198 5.05 8.41 7.72
N PHE A 199 4.78 8.96 6.52
CA PHE A 199 5.18 8.33 5.27
C PHE A 199 6.64 8.60 4.94
N SER A 200 7.42 7.54 4.71
CA SER A 200 8.83 7.65 4.29
C SER A 200 9.01 7.73 2.78
N HIS A 201 8.05 7.20 2.03
CA HIS A 201 8.04 7.20 0.57
C HIS A 201 6.69 7.72 0.06
N VAL A 202 6.74 8.75 -0.78
CA VAL A 202 5.57 9.40 -1.36
C VAL A 202 5.59 9.20 -2.87
N TYR A 203 4.58 8.53 -3.41
CA TYR A 203 4.35 8.34 -4.84
C TYR A 203 3.09 9.10 -5.25
N SER A 204 3.09 9.69 -6.46
CA SER A 204 1.88 10.22 -7.08
C SER A 204 1.93 10.13 -8.59
N PHE A 205 0.80 9.78 -9.23
CA PHE A 205 0.61 9.95 -10.67
C PHE A 205 0.13 11.39 -10.97
N ASP A 206 1.05 12.34 -10.83
CA ASP A 206 0.76 13.77 -10.74
C ASP A 206 0.61 14.51 -12.08
N VAL A 207 0.64 13.82 -13.23
CA VAL A 207 0.59 14.42 -14.58
C VAL A 207 -0.56 15.42 -14.77
N GLY A 208 -1.73 15.14 -14.17
CA GLY A 208 -2.92 15.98 -14.22
C GLY A 208 -3.11 16.95 -13.05
N PHE A 209 -2.18 17.01 -12.09
CA PHE A 209 -2.39 17.74 -10.83
C PHE A 209 -2.28 19.27 -11.01
N PRO A 210 -3.18 20.07 -10.38
CA PRO A 210 -3.06 21.52 -10.40
C PRO A 210 -1.75 22.01 -9.75
N PRO A 211 -1.08 23.05 -10.28
CA PRO A 211 0.15 23.58 -9.70
C PRO A 211 0.07 23.98 -8.22
N ALA A 212 -1.10 24.45 -7.76
CA ALA A 212 -1.32 24.78 -6.34
C ALA A 212 -1.34 23.53 -5.44
N VAL A 213 -1.93 22.42 -5.91
CA VAL A 213 -1.89 21.14 -5.18
C VAL A 213 -0.46 20.60 -5.13
N MET A 214 0.31 20.76 -6.22
CA MET A 214 1.73 20.37 -6.24
C MET A 214 2.61 21.21 -5.30
N ALA A 215 2.31 22.50 -5.13
CA ALA A 215 3.00 23.35 -4.15
C ALA A 215 2.63 22.95 -2.70
N HIS A 216 1.35 22.68 -2.41
CA HIS A 216 0.93 22.18 -1.10
C HIS A 216 1.60 20.84 -0.74
N ILE A 217 1.68 19.91 -1.70
CA ILE A 217 2.41 18.63 -1.50
C ILE A 217 3.90 18.88 -1.25
N ALA A 218 4.50 19.90 -1.89
CA ALA A 218 5.89 20.28 -1.65
C ALA A 218 6.10 20.81 -0.22
N GLU A 219 5.26 21.75 0.23
CA GLU A 219 5.27 22.31 1.58
C GLU A 219 5.15 21.17 2.63
N CYS A 220 4.11 20.34 2.53
CA CYS A 220 3.96 19.20 3.45
C CYS A 220 5.12 18.21 3.38
N PHE A 221 5.66 17.88 2.19
CA PHE A 221 6.80 16.98 2.05
C PHE A 221 8.08 17.56 2.67
N ASN A 222 8.31 18.86 2.52
CA ASN A 222 9.46 19.59 3.07
C ASN A 222 9.39 19.67 4.61
N ASP A 223 8.19 19.85 5.18
CA ASP A 223 8.01 19.93 6.64
C ASP A 223 7.97 18.56 7.34
N SER A 224 7.63 17.48 6.61
CA SER A 224 7.51 16.13 7.17
C SER A 224 8.82 15.57 7.73
N HIS A 225 8.78 14.92 8.89
CA HIS A 225 9.97 14.28 9.48
C HIS A 225 10.38 13.00 8.74
N GLU A 226 9.42 12.11 8.45
CA GLU A 226 9.72 10.78 7.92
C GLU A 226 9.92 10.75 6.40
N SER A 227 9.33 11.68 5.66
CA SER A 227 9.39 11.69 4.19
C SER A 227 10.81 11.89 3.67
N ARG A 228 11.37 10.86 3.03
CA ARG A 228 12.73 10.85 2.48
C ARG A 228 12.76 10.81 0.96
N TYR A 229 11.77 10.17 0.33
CA TYR A 229 11.74 9.96 -1.11
C TYR A 229 10.40 10.35 -1.75
N PHE A 230 10.46 11.07 -2.86
CA PHE A 230 9.31 11.48 -3.66
C PHE A 230 9.41 10.92 -5.09
N VAL A 231 8.30 10.40 -5.61
CA VAL A 231 8.21 9.80 -6.94
C VAL A 231 7.06 10.44 -7.72
N SER A 232 7.41 11.11 -8.82
CA SER A 232 6.53 12.01 -9.58
C SER A 232 6.79 11.89 -11.08
N PHE A 233 5.81 12.24 -11.91
CA PHE A 233 5.89 12.27 -13.36
C PHE A 233 6.24 13.67 -13.89
N HIS A 234 6.44 14.63 -13.00
CA HIS A 234 7.04 15.92 -13.30
C HIS A 234 8.58 15.87 -13.16
N GLY A 235 9.27 16.42 -14.17
CA GLY A 235 10.73 16.54 -14.17
C GLY A 235 11.25 17.73 -13.33
N PRO A 236 12.57 17.80 -13.07
CA PRO A 236 13.15 18.67 -12.04
C PRO A 236 12.81 20.15 -12.17
N LYS A 237 12.72 20.67 -13.41
CA LYS A 237 12.35 22.07 -13.69
C LYS A 237 11.03 22.48 -13.02
N LYS A 238 10.07 21.55 -12.90
CA LYS A 238 8.82 21.78 -12.18
C LYS A 238 8.97 21.51 -10.69
N VAL A 239 9.47 20.33 -10.32
CA VAL A 239 9.52 19.86 -8.93
C VAL A 239 10.35 20.79 -8.05
N LEU A 240 11.59 21.09 -8.43
CA LEU A 240 12.45 22.04 -7.72
C LEU A 240 12.05 23.49 -8.04
N GLY A 241 11.93 23.82 -9.34
CA GLY A 241 11.89 25.21 -9.81
C GLY A 241 10.52 25.89 -9.90
N GLN A 242 9.41 25.16 -9.69
CA GLN A 242 8.04 25.72 -9.74
C GLN A 242 7.21 25.33 -8.51
N TYR A 243 7.38 24.12 -7.99
CA TYR A 243 6.60 23.59 -6.87
C TYR A 243 7.31 23.76 -5.51
N GLY A 244 8.65 23.86 -5.50
CA GLY A 244 9.41 24.18 -4.29
C GLY A 244 9.79 22.98 -3.42
N PHE A 245 9.89 21.77 -3.98
CA PHE A 245 10.38 20.61 -3.23
C PHE A 245 11.88 20.75 -2.94
N ASP A 246 12.28 20.60 -1.67
CA ASP A 246 13.68 20.54 -1.22
C ASP A 246 14.29 19.17 -1.53
N VAL A 247 14.52 18.89 -2.82
CA VAL A 247 14.93 17.57 -3.31
C VAL A 247 16.01 17.62 -4.40
N GLU A 248 16.75 16.52 -4.53
CA GLU A 248 17.64 16.22 -5.67
C GLU A 248 17.08 15.08 -6.54
N GLU A 249 17.33 15.10 -7.87
CA GLU A 249 16.98 13.99 -8.77
C GLU A 249 17.98 12.84 -8.62
N LEU A 250 17.50 11.65 -8.27
CA LEU A 250 18.28 10.41 -8.29
C LEU A 250 18.32 9.77 -9.68
N GLY A 251 17.22 9.93 -10.44
CA GLY A 251 17.09 9.44 -11.80
C GLY A 251 15.64 9.34 -12.25
N ARG A 252 15.42 8.62 -13.36
CA ARG A 252 14.12 8.51 -14.03
C ARG A 252 13.97 7.25 -14.88
N LEU A 253 12.73 6.81 -15.11
CA LEU A 253 12.39 5.66 -15.94
C LEU A 253 11.25 5.97 -16.93
N PRO A 254 11.22 5.34 -18.12
CA PRO A 254 10.07 5.38 -19.01
C PRO A 254 8.96 4.43 -18.54
N THR A 255 7.73 4.93 -18.46
CA THR A 255 6.53 4.14 -18.13
C THR A 255 5.62 3.94 -19.34
N SER A 256 4.62 3.09 -19.19
CA SER A 256 3.56 2.89 -20.18
C SER A 256 2.21 2.78 -19.46
N MET A 257 1.22 3.47 -20.00
CA MET A 257 -0.11 3.58 -19.39
C MET A 257 -1.04 2.47 -19.89
N ALA A 258 -2.01 2.08 -19.05
CA ALA A 258 -2.95 1.00 -19.33
C ALA A 258 -4.16 1.55 -20.08
N GLY A 259 -4.38 1.07 -21.31
CA GLY A 259 -5.48 1.50 -22.18
C GLY A 259 -5.16 2.66 -23.12
N SER A 260 -3.93 3.18 -23.13
CA SER A 260 -3.42 4.09 -24.16
C SER A 260 -2.04 3.66 -24.64
N SER A 261 -1.58 4.23 -25.76
CA SER A 261 -0.19 4.13 -26.22
C SER A 261 0.69 5.25 -25.66
N GLU A 262 0.24 5.92 -24.59
CA GLU A 262 0.95 7.01 -23.95
C GLU A 262 2.00 6.47 -22.96
N GLY A 263 3.15 7.13 -22.93
CA GLY A 263 4.22 6.85 -21.99
C GLY A 263 4.76 8.14 -21.41
N HIS A 264 4.97 8.16 -20.10
CA HIS A 264 5.55 9.29 -19.39
C HIS A 264 6.95 8.90 -18.88
N ALA A 265 7.72 9.90 -18.45
CA ALA A 265 8.88 9.66 -17.61
C ALA A 265 8.46 9.82 -16.14
N VAL A 266 8.75 8.82 -15.32
CA VAL A 266 8.68 8.93 -13.85
C VAL A 266 10.06 9.27 -13.33
N TYR A 267 10.13 10.19 -12.39
CA TYR A 267 11.33 10.74 -11.76
C TYR A 267 11.35 10.38 -10.28
N PHE A 268 12.55 10.13 -9.76
CA PHE A 268 12.79 9.73 -8.39
C PHE A 268 13.65 10.79 -7.70
N TYR A 269 13.19 11.25 -6.55
CA TYR A 269 13.75 12.37 -5.83
C TYR A 269 14.07 12.01 -4.38
N ARG A 270 15.20 12.50 -3.86
CA ARG A 270 15.57 12.39 -2.44
C ARG A 270 15.48 13.75 -1.75
N LYS A 271 14.91 13.80 -0.56
CA LYS A 271 14.84 15.00 0.29
C LYS A 271 16.25 15.45 0.70
N VAL A 272 16.54 16.73 0.51
CA VAL A 272 17.78 17.35 0.97
C VAL A 272 17.63 17.71 2.44
N LEU A 273 18.39 17.05 3.31
CA LEU A 273 18.42 17.39 4.73
C LEU A 273 19.11 18.74 4.92
N GLN A 274 18.36 19.76 5.33
CA GLN A 274 18.93 21.07 5.65
C GLN A 274 19.85 20.95 6.89
N THR A 275 21.16 21.02 6.68
CA THR A 275 22.14 21.06 7.77
C THR A 275 22.08 22.43 8.44
N THR A 276 21.36 22.53 9.56
CA THR A 276 21.25 23.75 10.36
C THR A 276 22.63 24.16 10.91
N THR A 277 23.24 25.17 10.28
CA THR A 277 24.60 25.65 10.61
C THR A 277 24.65 26.47 11.91
N THR A 278 23.52 26.66 12.58
CA THR A 278 23.41 27.34 13.87
C THR A 278 23.97 26.44 14.98
N PRO A 279 24.97 26.89 15.77
CA PRO A 279 25.41 26.12 16.92
C PRO A 279 24.24 25.97 17.92
N PRO A 280 24.05 24.79 18.55
CA PRO A 280 22.94 24.58 19.45
C PRO A 280 23.05 25.52 20.68
N PRO A 281 21.93 26.06 21.19
CA PRO A 281 21.94 26.83 22.43
C PRO A 281 22.46 25.97 23.60
N PRO A 282 23.08 26.58 24.63
CA PRO A 282 23.59 25.84 25.78
C PRO A 282 22.46 25.06 26.47
N PRO A 283 22.72 23.84 26.97
CA PRO A 283 21.67 22.92 27.39
C PRO A 283 20.88 23.42 28.61
N SER A 284 19.66 23.91 28.36
CA SER A 284 18.67 24.19 29.41
C SER A 284 18.21 22.89 30.06
N SER A 285 18.39 22.78 31.37
CA SER A 285 18.20 21.52 32.11
C SER A 285 16.73 21.17 32.38
N SER A 286 16.06 20.53 31.42
CA SER A 286 14.75 19.89 31.65
C SER A 286 14.45 18.78 30.64
N SER A 287 13.70 17.76 31.10
CA SER A 287 13.11 16.66 30.32
C SER A 287 14.02 15.91 29.34
N SER A 288 14.51 14.75 29.78
CA SER A 288 14.82 13.64 28.87
C SER A 288 13.51 13.06 28.31
N THR A 289 13.06 13.56 27.16
CA THR A 289 12.04 12.88 26.36
C THR A 289 12.54 11.50 25.93
N PRO A 290 11.68 10.47 25.85
CA PRO A 290 11.99 9.28 25.06
C PRO A 290 12.23 9.69 23.59
N ALA A 291 13.05 8.93 22.87
CA ALA A 291 13.28 9.16 21.44
C ALA A 291 11.94 9.23 20.67
N ASP A 292 11.86 10.20 19.76
CA ASP A 292 10.62 10.89 19.41
C ASP A 292 9.53 9.96 18.84
N GLU A 293 8.31 10.11 19.35
CA GLU A 293 7.14 9.38 18.85
C GLU A 293 6.61 10.09 17.60
N ILE A 294 6.61 9.40 16.45
CA ILE A 294 6.21 9.96 15.16
C ILE A 294 4.72 10.36 15.21
N GLU A 295 4.45 11.66 15.10
CA GLU A 295 3.07 12.16 14.97
C GLU A 295 2.51 11.79 13.59
N ILE A 296 1.25 11.34 13.56
CA ILE A 296 0.51 10.99 12.34
C ILE A 296 -0.44 12.14 12.02
N ASP A 297 -0.32 12.75 10.83
CA ASP A 297 -1.19 13.87 10.44
C ASP A 297 -2.69 13.51 10.62
N PRO A 298 -3.54 14.44 11.11
CA PRO A 298 -4.96 14.21 11.34
C PRO A 298 -5.71 13.57 10.15
N LEU A 299 -5.34 13.90 8.91
CA LEU A 299 -5.94 13.37 7.68
C LEU A 299 -5.76 11.86 7.57
N PHE A 300 -4.58 11.33 7.89
CA PHE A 300 -4.26 9.91 7.76
C PHE A 300 -4.61 9.10 9.03
N ARG A 301 -4.73 9.79 10.17
CA ARG A 301 -4.86 9.18 11.51
C ARG A 301 -5.99 8.14 11.60
N ALA A 302 -7.14 8.39 10.96
CA ALA A 302 -8.25 7.44 10.91
C ALA A 302 -7.93 6.16 10.12
N GLY A 303 -7.18 6.26 9.01
CA GLY A 303 -6.73 5.10 8.24
C GLY A 303 -5.70 4.27 9.01
N PHE A 304 -4.73 4.92 9.67
CA PHE A 304 -3.76 4.24 10.52
C PHE A 304 -4.42 3.47 11.67
N GLN A 305 -5.38 4.08 12.37
CA GLN A 305 -6.14 3.43 13.44
C GLN A 305 -6.87 2.15 13.01
N VAL A 306 -7.32 2.06 11.75
CA VAL A 306 -7.98 0.85 11.22
C VAL A 306 -6.95 -0.17 10.74
N VAL A 307 -5.96 0.25 9.94
CA VAL A 307 -5.02 -0.68 9.28
C VAL A 307 -4.09 -1.38 10.27
N GLN A 308 -3.70 -0.70 11.35
CA GLN A 308 -2.87 -1.28 12.42
C GLN A 308 -3.56 -2.40 13.20
N GLN A 309 -4.90 -2.49 13.16
CA GLN A 309 -5.64 -3.61 13.77
C GLN A 309 -5.76 -4.85 12.87
N GLY A 310 -5.17 -4.82 11.67
CA GLY A 310 -5.10 -5.97 10.76
C GLY A 310 -6.31 -6.17 9.83
N HIS A 311 -6.15 -7.13 8.91
CA HIS A 311 -7.05 -7.30 7.75
C HIS A 311 -8.51 -7.56 8.10
N ASP A 312 -8.80 -8.25 9.21
CA ASP A 312 -10.18 -8.51 9.65
C ASP A 312 -10.91 -7.22 10.02
N LYS A 313 -10.20 -6.26 10.62
CA LYS A 313 -10.74 -4.95 11.01
C LYS A 313 -10.85 -4.00 9.84
N VAL A 314 -9.87 -4.01 8.92
CA VAL A 314 -9.97 -3.35 7.61
C VAL A 314 -11.20 -3.85 6.85
N THR A 315 -11.39 -5.16 6.77
CA THR A 315 -12.54 -5.77 6.08
C THR A 315 -13.87 -5.42 6.75
N ALA A 316 -13.96 -5.48 8.08
CA ALA A 316 -15.16 -5.07 8.82
C ALA A 316 -15.50 -3.57 8.65
N TRP A 317 -14.48 -2.70 8.57
CA TRP A 317 -14.66 -1.27 8.29
C TRP A 317 -15.18 -1.02 6.87
N ILE A 318 -14.62 -1.71 5.86
CA ILE A 318 -15.12 -1.66 4.47
C ILE A 318 -16.58 -2.15 4.40
N ASP A 319 -16.89 -3.30 5.02
CA ASP A 319 -18.23 -3.87 5.01
C ASP A 319 -19.26 -2.92 5.63
N ASN A 320 -18.92 -2.28 6.76
CA ASN A 320 -19.76 -1.26 7.36
C ASN A 320 -19.95 -0.04 6.43
N HIS A 321 -18.90 0.46 5.79
CA HIS A 321 -19.00 1.58 4.83
C HIS A 321 -19.93 1.22 3.66
N LEU A 322 -19.72 0.07 3.02
CA LEU A 322 -20.52 -0.39 1.87
C LEU A 322 -21.98 -0.66 2.25
N LEU A 323 -22.25 -1.13 3.47
CA LEU A 323 -23.61 -1.25 4.01
C LEU A 323 -24.28 0.11 4.21
N LEU A 324 -23.58 1.09 4.79
CA LEU A 324 -24.08 2.46 4.96
C LEU A 324 -24.40 3.12 3.62
N ARG A 325 -23.48 3.07 2.64
CA ARG A 325 -23.71 3.56 1.26
C ARG A 325 -24.93 2.90 0.61
N ARG A 326 -25.07 1.58 0.73
CA ARG A 326 -26.23 0.84 0.21
C ARG A 326 -27.55 1.32 0.84
N ASN A 327 -27.53 1.73 2.10
CA ASN A 327 -28.70 2.19 2.85
C ASN A 327 -29.05 3.68 2.62
N GLN A 328 -28.10 4.53 2.20
CA GLN A 328 -28.37 5.92 1.78
C GLN A 328 -29.27 6.01 0.51
N GLY A 329 -29.39 4.92 -0.24
CA GLY A 329 -30.28 4.78 -1.38
C GLY A 329 -29.70 5.31 -2.70
N ARG A 330 -30.22 4.80 -3.83
CA ARG A 330 -29.57 4.92 -5.14
C ARG A 330 -30.08 6.06 -6.02
N THR A 331 -31.24 6.62 -5.72
CA THR A 331 -31.83 7.72 -6.51
C THR A 331 -31.48 9.08 -5.92
N ARG A 332 -31.39 10.11 -6.77
CA ARG A 332 -31.19 11.52 -6.34
C ARG A 332 -32.21 11.94 -5.26
N ARG A 333 -33.44 11.42 -5.32
CA ARG A 333 -34.50 11.66 -4.30
C ARG A 333 -34.18 10.97 -2.97
N GLN A 334 -33.68 9.74 -2.97
CA GLN A 334 -33.27 9.03 -1.74
C GLN A 334 -32.06 9.70 -1.09
N LEU A 335 -31.03 10.04 -1.87
CA LEU A 335 -29.83 10.73 -1.36
C LEU A 335 -30.17 12.10 -0.73
N LEU A 336 -31.11 12.86 -1.32
CA LEU A 336 -31.61 14.10 -0.74
C LEU A 336 -32.43 13.89 0.54
N LEU A 337 -33.13 12.75 0.68
CA LEU A 337 -33.84 12.39 1.91
C LEU A 337 -32.87 11.91 3.01
N ALA A 338 -31.83 11.15 2.66
CA ALA A 338 -30.77 10.74 3.59
C ALA A 338 -30.06 11.97 4.18
N LYS A 339 -29.53 12.86 3.32
CA LYS A 339 -28.89 14.12 3.75
C LYS A 339 -29.81 15.08 4.50
N ARG A 340 -31.13 14.96 4.35
CA ARG A 340 -32.13 15.70 5.14
C ARG A 340 -32.34 15.08 6.52
N ASN A 341 -32.29 13.76 6.63
CA ASN A 341 -32.43 13.05 7.90
C ASN A 341 -31.16 13.14 8.77
N GLU A 342 -29.97 13.13 8.17
CA GLU A 342 -28.68 13.35 8.87
C GLU A 342 -28.62 14.71 9.60
N LYS A 343 -29.42 15.70 9.18
CA LYS A 343 -29.53 17.02 9.83
C LYS A 343 -30.60 17.10 10.93
N VAL A 344 -31.27 15.99 11.28
CA VAL A 344 -32.24 15.93 12.38
C VAL A 344 -31.60 15.21 13.56
N PRO A 345 -31.49 15.84 14.76
CA PRO A 345 -30.96 15.17 15.94
C PRO A 345 -31.75 13.90 16.30
N VAL A 346 -31.02 12.83 16.62
CA VAL A 346 -31.54 11.45 16.80
C VAL A 346 -32.61 11.35 17.89
N ALA A 347 -32.69 12.32 18.81
CA ALA A 347 -33.72 12.42 19.85
C ALA A 347 -35.19 12.47 19.34
N ALA A 348 -35.42 12.74 18.05
CA ALA A 348 -36.76 12.98 17.51
C ALA A 348 -37.49 11.74 16.93
N THR A 349 -36.84 10.58 16.78
CA THR A 349 -37.38 9.46 15.96
C THR A 349 -37.39 8.08 16.63
N THR A 350 -37.73 8.01 17.92
CA THR A 350 -38.09 6.72 18.57
C THR A 350 -39.56 6.35 18.32
N THR A 351 -39.92 6.19 17.05
CA THR A 351 -41.28 5.77 16.65
C THR A 351 -41.46 4.28 16.93
N THR A 352 -41.95 3.93 18.13
CA THR A 352 -42.09 2.54 18.57
C THR A 352 -43.04 1.73 17.68
N LEU A 353 -42.78 0.42 17.56
CA LEU A 353 -43.56 -0.53 16.73
C LEU A 353 -45.08 -0.46 17.00
N ASP A 354 -45.49 -0.16 18.23
CA ASP A 354 -46.89 -0.02 18.65
C ASP A 354 -47.69 1.03 17.86
N GLN A 355 -47.02 2.05 17.31
CA GLN A 355 -47.70 3.05 16.48
C GLN A 355 -48.06 2.49 15.10
N TYR A 356 -47.26 1.56 14.56
CA TYR A 356 -47.53 0.90 13.29
C TYR A 356 -48.75 -0.03 13.40
N TYR A 357 -48.78 -0.90 14.43
CA TYR A 357 -49.88 -1.84 14.64
C TYR A 357 -51.21 -1.15 15.03
N ARG A 358 -51.18 0.01 15.71
CA ARG A 358 -52.39 0.79 15.98
C ARG A 358 -53.12 1.23 14.71
N ARG A 359 -52.39 1.61 13.65
CA ARG A 359 -52.98 2.03 12.36
C ARG A 359 -53.62 0.88 11.58
N VAL A 360 -53.12 -0.34 11.73
CA VAL A 360 -53.68 -1.52 11.05
C VAL A 360 -55.01 -1.93 11.70
N ARG A 361 -55.10 -1.92 13.04
CA ARG A 361 -56.34 -2.30 13.74
C ARG A 361 -57.53 -1.37 13.49
N SER A 362 -57.33 -0.12 13.11
CA SER A 362 -58.41 0.81 12.74
C SER A 362 -58.98 0.59 11.33
N ALA A 363 -58.39 -0.29 10.51
CA ALA A 363 -58.80 -0.50 9.12
C ALA A 363 -59.77 -1.68 8.92
N THR A 364 -59.94 -2.57 9.92
CA THR A 364 -60.70 -3.81 9.78
C THR A 364 -61.65 -4.05 10.96
N GLY A 365 -62.84 -3.44 10.91
CA GLY A 365 -63.94 -3.68 11.84
C GLY A 365 -65.30 -3.46 11.16
N PRO A 366 -66.25 -4.41 11.19
CA PRO A 366 -67.50 -4.30 10.45
C PRO A 366 -68.47 -3.31 11.12
N LYS A 367 -69.03 -2.40 10.33
CA LYS A 367 -70.17 -1.57 10.75
C LYS A 367 -71.47 -2.36 10.57
N ILE A 368 -71.94 -3.00 11.63
CA ILE A 368 -73.32 -3.50 11.69
C ILE A 368 -74.22 -2.32 12.05
N GLN A 369 -75.17 -1.99 11.17
CA GLN A 369 -76.32 -1.15 11.53
C GLN A 369 -77.45 -2.04 12.03
N VAL A 370 -78.08 -1.64 13.13
CA VAL A 370 -79.40 -2.13 13.56
C VAL A 370 -80.29 -0.89 13.69
N LYS A 371 -81.55 -1.02 13.29
CA LYS A 371 -82.60 0.01 13.47
C LYS A 371 -83.36 -0.24 14.77
#